data_AF-A0A354IB36-F1
#
_entry.id   AF-A0A354IB36-F1
#
_cell.length_a   1.000
_cell.length_b   1.000
_cell.length_c   1.000
_cell.angle_alpha   90.00
_cell.angle_beta   90.00
_cell.angle_gamma   90.00
#
_symmetry.space_group_name_H-M   'P 1'
#
loop_
_entity.id
_entity.type
_entity.pdbx_description
1 polymer ?
#
loop_
_entity_poly.entity_id
_entity_poly.type
_entity_poly.pdbx_seq_one_letter_code
_entity_poly.pdbx_strand_id
1 'polypeptide(L)'
;GQIMAYINEPTGRICSWGIPLAECYGVRLPADYSGDVPSQMLLIDVPEGEYIVFEHGPFDFEKENCSVEEKIETAMKTFDYAAAGYCLDTTPGRIFYFYHDPERFWKFVRPVRKENVSSR
;
A
#
# COMPACT_ATOMS: atom_id res chain seq x y z
N GLY A 1 -0.01 -15.58 -3.10
CA GLY A 1 0.32 -14.70 -4.22
C GLY A 1 1.48 -13.82 -3.83
N GLN A 2 2.37 -13.52 -4.77
CA GLN A 2 3.39 -12.49 -4.57
C GLN A 2 2.70 -11.14 -4.37
N ILE A 3 3.25 -10.31 -3.49
CA ILE A 3 2.71 -9.00 -3.15
C ILE A 3 3.81 -7.98 -3.36
N MET A 4 3.51 -6.95 -4.16
CA MET A 4 4.34 -5.76 -4.21
C MET A 4 3.93 -4.84 -3.07
N ALA A 5 4.92 -4.33 -2.36
CA ALA A 5 4.70 -3.46 -1.22
C ALA A 5 5.79 -2.40 -1.12
N TYR A 6 5.53 -1.39 -0.31
CA TYR A 6 6.47 -0.33 -0.01
C TYR A 6 6.46 -0.09 1.50
N ILE A 7 7.65 -0.09 2.10
CA ILE A 7 7.83 0.19 3.53
C ILE A 7 8.18 1.67 3.68
N ASN A 8 7.51 2.38 4.58
CA ASN A 8 7.93 3.72 5.00
C ASN A 8 9.33 3.62 5.61
N GLU A 9 10.34 4.11 4.89
CA GLU A 9 11.74 3.97 5.26
C GLU A 9 12.39 5.36 5.15
N PRO A 10 12.73 6.02 6.26
CA PRO A 10 13.35 7.35 6.27
C PRO A 10 14.57 7.50 5.35
N THR A 11 15.36 6.43 5.14
CA THR A 11 16.52 6.43 4.24
C THR A 11 16.19 5.98 2.81
N GLY A 12 14.91 5.74 2.52
CA GLY A 12 14.42 5.22 1.26
C GLY A 12 14.31 6.26 0.14
N ARG A 13 13.90 5.80 -1.05
CA ARG A 13 13.67 6.69 -2.20
C ARG A 13 12.38 7.47 -1.99
N ILE A 14 12.42 8.78 -2.25
CA ILE A 14 11.23 9.63 -2.21
C ILE A 14 10.32 9.29 -3.39
N CYS A 15 9.09 8.87 -3.11
CA CYS A 15 8.07 8.61 -4.12
C CYS A 15 7.37 9.90 -4.59
N SER A 16 6.48 9.79 -5.58
CA SER A 16 5.71 10.93 -6.12
C SER A 16 4.84 11.67 -5.09
N TRP A 17 4.61 11.06 -3.92
CA TRP A 17 3.86 11.63 -2.80
C TRP A 17 4.75 12.32 -1.75
N GLY A 18 6.06 12.43 -1.99
CA GLY A 18 7.00 13.05 -1.04
C GLY A 18 7.34 12.18 0.18
N ILE A 19 6.91 10.92 0.21
CA ILE A 19 7.17 9.97 1.30
C ILE A 19 8.41 9.13 0.92
N PRO A 20 9.41 8.97 1.81
CA PRO A 20 10.54 8.10 1.57
C PRO A 20 10.14 6.64 1.80
N LEU A 21 10.40 5.80 0.80
CA LEU A 21 9.94 4.41 0.76
C LEU A 21 11.07 3.45 0.33
N ALA A 22 10.99 2.21 0.82
CA ALA A 22 11.72 1.06 0.29
C ALA A 22 10.74 0.14 -0.46
N GLU A 23 10.98 -0.10 -1.74
CA GLU A 23 10.23 -1.08 -2.54
C GLU A 23 10.56 -2.51 -2.09
N CYS A 24 9.55 -3.35 -1.95
CA CYS A 24 9.73 -4.74 -1.54
C CYS A 24 8.73 -5.67 -2.22
N TYR A 25 9.16 -6.92 -2.41
CA TYR A 25 8.33 -8.01 -2.91
C TYR A 25 8.37 -9.14 -1.91
N GLY A 26 7.22 -9.76 -1.67
CA GLY A 26 7.14 -10.84 -0.70
C GLY A 26 5.92 -11.73 -0.86
N VAL A 27 5.74 -12.61 0.11
CA VAL A 27 4.60 -13.51 0.22
C VAL A 27 4.18 -13.57 1.69
N ARG A 28 2.87 -13.73 1.94
CA ARG A 28 2.38 -14.02 3.28
C ARG A 28 2.64 -15.48 3.62
N LEU A 29 3.18 -15.71 4.80
CA LEU A 29 3.41 -17.03 5.36
C LEU A 29 2.41 -17.29 6.50
N PRO A 30 2.17 -18.56 6.88
CA PRO A 30 1.49 -18.88 8.14
C PRO A 30 2.18 -18.21 9.34
N ALA A 31 1.40 -17.85 10.36
CA ALA A 31 1.94 -17.18 11.55
C ALA A 31 2.93 -18.05 12.35
N ASP A 32 2.84 -19.36 12.22
CA ASP A 32 3.70 -20.37 12.85
C ASP A 32 4.79 -20.89 11.90
N TYR A 33 5.08 -20.18 10.80
CA TYR A 33 6.11 -20.58 9.85
C TYR A 33 7.48 -20.67 10.53
N SER A 34 8.05 -21.88 10.55
CA SER A 34 9.37 -22.19 11.10
C SER A 34 10.32 -22.80 10.07
N GLY A 35 10.02 -22.63 8.78
CA GLY A 35 10.86 -23.11 7.70
C GLY A 35 12.07 -22.18 7.44
N ASP A 36 12.95 -22.61 6.56
CA ASP A 36 14.13 -21.82 6.20
C ASP A 36 13.73 -20.51 5.50
N VAL A 37 14.49 -19.46 5.77
CA VAL A 37 14.38 -18.15 5.11
C VAL A 37 15.66 -17.94 4.30
N PRO A 38 15.58 -17.73 2.96
CA PRO A 38 16.76 -17.43 2.17
C PRO A 38 17.52 -16.23 2.70
N SER A 39 18.86 -16.26 2.66
CA SER A 39 19.71 -15.16 3.18
C SER A 39 19.48 -13.80 2.52
N GLN A 40 18.85 -13.79 1.33
CA GLN A 40 18.50 -12.62 0.55
C GLN A 40 17.15 -12.01 0.98
N MET A 41 16.41 -12.68 1.88
CA MET A 41 15.05 -12.34 2.29
C MET A 41 15.00 -11.98 3.77
N LEU A 42 13.98 -11.21 4.13
CA LEU A 42 13.66 -10.88 5.52
C LEU A 42 12.37 -11.57 5.91
N LEU A 43 12.33 -12.10 7.13
CA LEU A 43 11.10 -12.51 7.79
C LEU A 43 10.70 -11.39 8.75
N ILE A 44 9.54 -10.81 8.53
CA ILE A 44 9.05 -9.66 9.32
C ILE A 44 7.63 -9.93 9.80
N ASP A 45 7.35 -9.52 11.04
CA ASP A 45 5.99 -9.35 11.52
C ASP A 45 5.44 -8.03 11.00
N VAL A 46 4.28 -8.09 10.35
CA VAL A 46 3.56 -6.88 9.95
C VAL A 46 2.58 -6.52 11.05
N PRO A 47 2.74 -5.39 11.74
CA PRO A 47 1.82 -4.99 12.79
C PRO A 47 0.44 -4.67 12.20
N GLU A 48 -0.59 -4.92 12.99
CA GLU A 48 -1.96 -4.50 12.67
C GLU A 48 -2.00 -2.99 12.39
N GLY A 49 -2.84 -2.60 11.43
CA GLY A 49 -3.04 -1.21 11.03
C GLY A 49 -4.39 -1.01 10.34
N GLU A 50 -4.84 0.24 10.30
CA GLU A 50 -6.00 0.65 9.51
C GLU A 50 -5.54 1.03 8.10
N TYR A 51 -6.39 0.72 7.11
CA TYR A 51 -6.07 0.92 5.71
C TYR A 51 -7.27 1.48 4.95
N ILE A 52 -7.00 2.35 3.98
CA ILE A 52 -7.95 2.72 2.93
C ILE A 52 -7.55 2.00 1.65
N VAL A 53 -8.52 1.35 1.00
CA VAL A 53 -8.33 0.62 -0.25
C VAL A 53 -8.91 1.42 -1.40
N PHE A 54 -8.08 1.74 -2.38
CA PHE A 54 -8.50 2.23 -3.69
C PHE A 54 -8.44 1.06 -4.65
N GLU A 55 -9.58 0.71 -5.23
CA GLU A 55 -9.72 -0.47 -6.08
C GLU A 55 -10.48 -0.15 -7.37
N HIS A 56 -9.94 -0.62 -8.48
CA HIS A 56 -10.66 -0.78 -9.72
C HIS A 56 -10.88 -2.27 -9.97
N GLY A 57 -12.06 -2.63 -10.49
CA GLY A 57 -12.35 -4.00 -10.91
C GLY A 57 -11.55 -4.44 -12.14
N PRO A 58 -11.89 -5.59 -12.74
CA PRO A 58 -11.23 -6.10 -13.94
C PRO A 58 -11.25 -5.09 -15.09
N PHE A 59 -10.21 -5.12 -15.93
CA PHE A 59 -10.08 -4.25 -17.11
C PHE A 59 -9.20 -4.91 -18.19
N ASP A 60 -9.33 -4.46 -19.44
CA ASP A 60 -8.47 -4.90 -20.55
C ASP A 60 -7.07 -4.27 -20.38
N PHE A 61 -6.07 -5.07 -19.99
CA PHE A 61 -4.72 -4.58 -19.75
C PHE A 61 -4.11 -3.87 -20.97
N GLU A 62 -4.26 -4.43 -22.17
CA GLU A 62 -3.63 -3.88 -23.37
C GLU A 62 -4.26 -2.54 -23.79
N LYS A 63 -5.54 -2.32 -23.49
CA LYS A 63 -6.26 -1.11 -23.92
C LYS A 63 -6.43 -0.06 -22.82
N GLU A 64 -6.61 -0.48 -21.58
CA GLU A 64 -7.13 0.38 -20.52
C GLU A 64 -6.10 0.69 -19.42
N ASN A 65 -4.93 0.02 -19.40
CA ASN A 65 -3.95 0.12 -18.31
C ASN A 65 -3.66 1.56 -17.86
N CYS A 66 -3.21 2.43 -18.79
CA CYS A 66 -2.86 3.81 -18.45
C CYS A 66 -4.09 4.61 -17.94
N SER A 67 -5.27 4.35 -18.51
CA SER A 67 -6.50 5.04 -18.11
C SER A 67 -7.00 4.60 -16.74
N VAL A 68 -6.82 3.32 -16.40
CA VAL A 68 -7.17 2.76 -15.09
C VAL A 68 -6.19 3.25 -14.03
N GLU A 69 -4.89 3.26 -14.35
CA GLU A 69 -3.86 3.85 -13.50
C GLU A 69 -4.20 5.32 -13.19
N GLU A 70 -4.50 6.14 -14.20
CA GLU A 70 -4.86 7.54 -14.03
C GLU A 70 -6.13 7.74 -13.16
N LYS A 71 -7.16 6.91 -13.36
CA LYS A 71 -8.39 6.94 -12.54
C LYS A 71 -8.08 6.67 -11.07
N ILE A 72 -7.27 5.66 -10.80
CA ILE A 72 -6.92 5.28 -9.43
C ILE A 72 -6.00 6.33 -8.80
N GLU A 73 -5.00 6.84 -9.53
CA GLU A 73 -4.18 7.95 -9.05
C GLU A 73 -5.02 9.17 -8.73
N THR A 74 -5.97 9.53 -9.60
CA THR A 74 -6.88 10.64 -9.38
C THR A 74 -7.72 10.41 -8.12
N ALA A 75 -8.31 9.21 -7.96
CA ALA A 75 -9.07 8.86 -6.77
C ALA A 75 -8.24 8.99 -5.50
N MET A 76 -6.97 8.52 -5.51
CA MET A 76 -6.08 8.67 -4.36
C MET A 76 -5.71 10.14 -4.07
N LYS A 77 -5.49 10.94 -5.12
CA LYS A 77 -5.07 12.36 -5.00
C LYS A 77 -6.21 13.25 -4.49
N THR A 78 -7.44 12.97 -4.91
CA THR A 78 -8.61 13.82 -4.60
C THR A 78 -9.41 13.33 -3.40
N PHE A 79 -9.07 12.16 -2.83
CA PHE A 79 -9.73 11.66 -1.64
C PHE A 79 -9.46 12.56 -0.43
N ASP A 80 -10.54 13.03 0.20
CA ASP A 80 -10.48 13.84 1.41
C ASP A 80 -10.37 12.94 2.64
N TYR A 81 -9.13 12.64 3.02
CA TYR A 81 -8.84 11.83 4.20
C TYR A 81 -9.40 12.46 5.49
N ALA A 82 -9.33 13.78 5.62
CA ALA A 82 -9.74 14.48 6.82
C ALA A 82 -11.27 14.43 7.00
N ALA A 83 -12.03 14.62 5.92
CA ALA A 83 -13.48 14.42 5.94
C ALA A 83 -13.88 12.98 6.28
N ALA A 84 -13.04 11.99 5.92
CA ALA A 84 -13.21 10.60 6.31
C ALA A 84 -12.74 10.31 7.76
N GLY A 85 -12.15 11.29 8.46
CA GLY A 85 -11.64 11.14 9.84
C GLY A 85 -10.27 10.44 9.92
N TYR A 86 -9.50 10.46 8.84
CA TYR A 86 -8.22 9.77 8.73
C TYR A 86 -7.10 10.70 8.22
N CYS A 87 -5.86 10.30 8.45
CA CYS A 87 -4.71 10.80 7.70
C CYS A 87 -3.79 9.62 7.32
N LEU A 88 -2.94 9.83 6.30
CA LEU A 88 -1.94 8.82 5.93
C LEU A 88 -1.00 8.54 7.11
N ASP A 89 -0.80 7.25 7.41
CA ASP A 89 0.15 6.83 8.42
C ASP A 89 1.54 6.69 7.81
N THR A 90 2.34 7.75 7.91
CA THR A 90 3.71 7.83 7.42
C THR A 90 4.76 7.33 8.43
N THR A 91 4.33 6.68 9.51
CA THR A 91 5.24 6.14 10.54
C THR A 91 6.22 5.14 9.89
N PRO A 92 7.53 5.21 10.21
CA PRO A 92 8.51 4.24 9.71
C PRO A 92 8.10 2.79 9.98
N GLY A 93 8.34 1.91 9.01
CA GLY A 93 7.94 0.49 9.06
C GLY A 93 6.49 0.20 8.64
N ARG A 94 5.62 1.21 8.51
CA ARG A 94 4.28 0.98 7.94
C ARG A 94 4.37 0.59 6.47
N ILE A 95 3.50 -0.33 6.07
CA ILE A 95 3.54 -0.95 4.75
C ILE A 95 2.35 -0.48 3.93
N PHE A 96 2.63 -0.08 2.70
CA PHE A 96 1.67 0.19 1.64
C PHE A 96 1.69 -0.98 0.64
N TYR A 97 0.53 -1.46 0.19
CA TYR A 97 0.46 -2.58 -0.74
C TYR A 97 -0.06 -2.17 -2.11
N PHE A 98 0.48 -2.82 -3.13
CA PHE A 98 0.04 -2.72 -4.51
C PHE A 98 -0.30 -4.12 -5.05
N TYR A 99 -1.50 -4.25 -5.60
CA TYR A 99 -1.94 -5.47 -6.26
C TYR A 99 -2.36 -5.14 -7.69
N HIS A 100 -1.78 -5.88 -8.65
CA HIS A 100 -2.07 -5.72 -10.06
C HIS A 100 -2.35 -7.08 -10.68
N ASP A 101 -3.63 -7.34 -10.93
CA ASP A 101 -4.14 -8.54 -11.56
C ASP A 101 -5.30 -8.12 -12.47
N PRO A 102 -5.04 -7.69 -13.72
CA PRO A 102 -6.04 -7.06 -14.57
C PRO A 102 -7.33 -7.86 -14.78
N GLU A 103 -7.27 -9.19 -14.67
CA GLU A 103 -8.44 -10.06 -14.75
C GLU A 103 -9.36 -9.95 -13.52
N ARG A 104 -8.86 -9.39 -12.42
CA ARG A 104 -9.54 -9.34 -11.13
C ARG A 104 -9.62 -7.92 -10.56
N PHE A 105 -8.52 -7.20 -10.49
CA PHE A 105 -8.42 -5.87 -9.89
C PHE A 105 -7.09 -5.14 -10.13
N TRP A 106 -7.13 -3.83 -9.91
CA TRP A 106 -5.98 -3.00 -9.54
C TRP A 106 -6.25 -2.39 -8.17
N LYS A 107 -5.36 -2.59 -7.19
CA LYS A 107 -5.54 -2.08 -5.82
C LYS A 107 -4.33 -1.37 -5.26
N PHE A 108 -4.58 -0.24 -4.61
CA PHE A 108 -3.66 0.40 -3.68
C PHE A 108 -4.25 0.38 -2.27
N VAL A 109 -3.46 -0.09 -1.31
CA VAL A 109 -3.89 -0.26 0.10
C VAL A 109 -3.03 0.63 0.98
N ARG A 110 -3.54 1.82 1.30
CA ARG A 110 -2.81 2.91 1.97
C ARG A 110 -2.93 2.81 3.49
N PRO A 111 -1.82 2.76 4.25
CA PRO A 111 -1.89 2.78 5.70
C PRO A 111 -2.42 4.14 6.17
N VAL A 112 -3.38 4.12 7.08
CA VAL A 112 -3.98 5.30 7.67
C VAL A 112 -4.01 5.18 9.19
N ARG A 113 -4.22 6.31 9.84
CA ARG A 113 -4.55 6.40 11.26
C ARG A 113 -5.66 7.43 11.43
N LYS A 114 -6.44 7.30 12.51
CA LYS A 114 -7.47 8.28 12.83
C LYS A 114 -6.87 9.66 13.00
N GLU A 115 -7.54 10.65 12.42
CA GLU A 115 -7.22 12.03 12.69
C GLU A 115 -7.81 12.41 14.04
N ASN A 116 -6.95 12.73 15.01
CA ASN A 116 -7.40 13.21 16.31
C ASN A 116 -8.00 14.61 16.11
N VAL A 117 -9.31 14.68 15.95
CA VAL A 117 -10.04 15.94 15.99
C VAL A 117 -9.99 16.42 17.43
N SER A 118 -8.98 17.23 17.76
CA SER A 118 -9.06 18.08 18.94
C SER A 118 -10.24 19.01 18.73
N SER A 119 -11.35 18.74 19.43
CA SER A 119 -12.53 19.60 19.51
C SER A 119 -12.07 21.02 19.82
N ARG A 120 -12.13 21.91 18.83
CA ARG A 120 -12.06 23.35 19.01
C ARG A 120 -13.46 23.91 19.12
#